data_AF-K9Y593-F1
#
_entry.id   AF-K9Y593-F1
#
_cell.length_a   1.000
_cell.length_b   1.000
_cell.length_c   1.000
_cell.angle_alpha   90.00
_cell.angle_beta   90.00
_cell.angle_gamma   90.00
#
_symmetry.space_group_name_H-M   'P 1'
#
loop_
_entity.id
_entity.type
_entity.pdbx_description
1 polymer ?
#
loop_
_entity_poly.entity_id
_entity_poly.type
_entity_poly.pdbx_seq_one_letter_code
_entity_poly.pdbx_strand_id
1 'polypeptide(L)'
;LIKDCRTHRGEGKWRRATWEEALDLISDKIIDTIKNHSPDCISVYSPLPGTAPVSFSAGHRFAHYIGAHTHTFFDWYGDHQ
;
A
#
# COMPACT_ATOMS: atom_id res chain seq x y z
N LEU A 1 20.12 -5.57 -4.77
CA LEU A 1 18.65 -5.41 -4.87
C LEU A 1 18.07 -5.24 -3.46
N ILE A 2 17.92 -3.98 -3.06
CA ILE A 2 17.19 -3.42 -1.90
C ILE A 2 17.02 -4.33 -0.65
N LYS A 3 18.09 -4.94 -0.12
CA LYS A 3 18.02 -5.64 1.18
C LYS A 3 18.13 -4.69 2.39
N ASP A 4 18.55 -3.44 2.16
CA ASP A 4 18.86 -2.47 3.23
C ASP A 4 18.21 -1.09 3.04
N CYS A 5 17.06 -1.00 2.37
CA CYS A 5 16.41 0.33 2.20
C CYS A 5 15.82 0.92 3.47
N ARG A 6 15.57 0.10 4.50
CA ARG A 6 14.85 0.56 5.70
C ARG A 6 15.57 1.70 6.41
N THR A 7 16.91 1.61 6.51
CA THR A 7 17.79 2.59 7.15
C THR A 7 17.99 3.85 6.32
N HIS A 8 17.75 3.80 5.01
CA HIS A 8 17.95 4.90 4.07
C HIS A 8 16.66 5.68 3.73
N ARG A 9 15.52 5.34 4.35
CA ARG A 9 14.23 6.03 4.11
C ARG A 9 14.31 7.47 4.63
N GLY A 10 13.97 8.43 3.77
CA GLY A 10 13.98 9.87 4.11
C GLY A 10 15.22 10.64 3.63
N GLU A 11 16.25 9.97 3.10
CA GLU A 11 17.48 10.62 2.62
C GLU A 11 17.37 11.32 1.26
N GLY A 12 16.24 11.16 0.54
CA GLY A 12 16.01 11.82 -0.75
C GLY A 12 16.81 11.24 -1.94
N LYS A 13 17.43 10.07 -1.79
CA LYS A 13 18.22 9.41 -2.84
C LYS A 13 17.35 8.51 -3.72
N TRP A 14 16.78 9.08 -4.78
CA TRP A 14 15.89 8.37 -5.71
C TRP A 14 16.57 8.01 -7.03
N ARG A 15 16.10 6.93 -7.67
CA ARG A 15 16.43 6.61 -9.06
C ARG A 15 15.15 6.54 -9.88
N ARG A 16 15.24 6.87 -11.17
CA ARG A 16 14.15 6.60 -12.12
C ARG A 16 13.99 5.08 -12.29
N ALA A 17 12.74 4.64 -12.40
CA ALA A 17 12.36 3.26 -12.70
C ALA A 17 11.30 3.26 -13.81
N THR A 18 11.17 2.16 -14.55
CA THR A 18 10.04 1.97 -15.47
C THR A 18 8.80 1.51 -14.69
N TRP A 19 7.64 1.53 -15.33
CA TRP A 19 6.42 1.02 -14.72
C TRP A 19 6.52 -0.47 -14.43
N GLU A 20 7.06 -1.24 -15.37
CA GLU A 20 7.26 -2.68 -15.26
C GLU A 20 8.18 -2.98 -14.06
N GLU A 21 9.33 -2.32 -13.97
CA GLU A 21 10.28 -2.55 -12.87
C GLU A 21 9.66 -2.26 -11.50
N ALA A 22 8.90 -1.16 -11.37
CA ALA A 22 8.28 -0.79 -10.11
C ALA A 22 7.13 -1.74 -9.73
N LEU A 23 6.27 -2.09 -10.68
CA LEU A 23 5.12 -2.96 -10.44
C LEU A 23 5.53 -4.41 -10.19
N ASP A 24 6.53 -4.93 -10.90
CA ASP A 24 7.08 -6.27 -10.67
C ASP A 24 7.62 -6.38 -9.24
N LEU A 25 8.41 -5.40 -8.79
CA LEU A 25 8.94 -5.38 -7.43
C LEU A 25 7.83 -5.36 -6.36
N ILE A 26 6.78 -4.57 -6.57
CA ILE A 26 5.63 -4.50 -5.65
C ILE A 26 4.87 -5.83 -5.64
N SER A 27 4.58 -6.39 -6.82
CA SER A 27 3.79 -7.62 -6.96
C SER A 27 4.52 -8.85 -6.40
N ASP A 28 5.83 -8.97 -6.66
CA ASP A 28 6.69 -10.02 -6.10
C ASP A 28 6.61 -10.01 -4.57
N LYS A 29 6.66 -8.81 -3.97
CA LYS A 29 6.65 -8.69 -2.52
C LYS A 29 5.28 -8.94 -1.89
N ILE A 30 4.21 -8.56 -2.59
CA ILE A 30 2.83 -8.92 -2.22
C ILE A 30 2.66 -10.44 -2.23
N ILE A 31 3.06 -11.11 -3.32
CA ILE A 31 2.96 -12.56 -3.45
C ILE A 31 3.81 -13.29 -2.39
N ASP A 32 5.05 -12.85 -2.18
CA ASP A 32 5.95 -13.37 -1.15
C ASP A 32 5.34 -13.27 0.26
N THR A 33 4.74 -12.12 0.57
CA THR A 33 4.10 -11.87 1.87
C THR A 33 2.87 -12.75 2.07
N ILE A 34 2.01 -12.87 1.06
CA ILE A 34 0.82 -13.75 1.11
C ILE A 34 1.24 -15.21 1.29
N LYS A 35 2.26 -15.67 0.55
CA LYS A 35 2.71 -17.07 0.60
C LYS A 35 3.40 -17.45 1.91
N ASN A 36 4.21 -16.55 2.47
CA ASN A 36 5.07 -16.87 3.61
C ASN A 36 4.53 -16.39 4.97
N HIS A 37 3.53 -15.50 4.98
CA HIS A 37 2.97 -14.92 6.19
C HIS A 37 1.43 -15.02 6.18
N SER A 38 0.76 -13.96 5.72
CA SER A 38 -0.70 -13.86 5.65
C SER A 38 -1.07 -12.69 4.73
N PRO A 39 -2.20 -12.73 4.00
CA PRO A 39 -2.71 -11.57 3.28
C PRO A 39 -2.99 -10.37 4.20
N ASP A 40 -3.34 -10.60 5.47
CA ASP A 40 -3.54 -9.54 6.48
C ASP A 40 -2.25 -8.81 6.88
N CYS A 41 -1.07 -9.28 6.46
CA CYS A 41 0.18 -8.52 6.60
C CYS A 41 0.31 -7.39 5.55
N ILE A 42 -0.64 -7.31 4.61
CA ILE A 42 -0.73 -6.26 3.60
C ILE A 42 -1.89 -5.34 3.98
N SER A 43 -1.65 -4.04 3.88
CA SER A 43 -2.64 -3.02 4.22
C SER A 43 -2.69 -1.91 3.19
N VAL A 44 -3.88 -1.34 2.96
CA VAL A 44 -4.08 -0.18 2.09
C VAL A 44 -4.73 0.95 2.89
N TYR A 45 -4.02 2.07 3.00
CA TYR A 45 -4.53 3.31 3.59
C TYR A 45 -4.84 4.33 2.49
N SER A 46 -6.11 4.71 2.36
CA SER A 46 -6.55 5.79 1.49
C SER A 46 -7.78 6.45 2.13
N PRO A 47 -7.68 7.68 2.63
CA PRO A 47 -8.77 8.32 3.38
C PRO A 47 -9.75 9.04 2.44
N LEU A 48 -10.85 9.56 3.00
CA LEU A 48 -11.80 10.47 2.34
C LEU A 48 -12.37 9.93 1.00
N PRO A 49 -13.27 8.93 1.03
CA PRO A 49 -13.94 8.45 -0.18
C PRO A 49 -14.77 9.53 -0.91
N GLY A 50 -15.24 10.56 -0.20
CA GLY A 50 -16.12 11.59 -0.77
C GLY A 50 -15.46 12.54 -1.76
N THR A 51 -14.14 12.75 -1.68
CA THR A 51 -13.43 13.71 -2.56
C THR A 51 -13.07 13.09 -3.90
N ALA A 52 -12.71 11.80 -3.93
CA ALA A 52 -12.34 11.07 -5.13
C ALA A 52 -12.72 9.58 -5.00
N PRO A 53 -14.01 9.23 -5.18
CA PRO A 53 -14.52 7.90 -4.85
C PRO A 53 -13.90 6.79 -5.70
N VAL A 54 -13.60 7.07 -6.98
CA VAL A 54 -12.95 6.09 -7.87
C VAL A 54 -11.51 5.82 -7.45
N SER A 55 -10.75 6.88 -7.15
CA SER A 55 -9.36 6.76 -6.67
C SER A 55 -9.28 6.02 -5.34
N PHE A 56 -10.19 6.33 -4.40
CA PHE A 56 -10.35 5.61 -3.14
C PHE A 56 -10.64 4.11 -3.39
N SER A 57 -11.61 3.83 -4.26
CA SER A 57 -12.09 2.48 -4.52
C SER A 57 -11.07 1.62 -5.27
N ALA A 58 -10.16 2.21 -6.06
CA ALA A 58 -9.14 1.46 -6.80
C ALA A 58 -8.24 0.63 -5.85
N GLY A 59 -7.68 1.28 -4.83
CA GLY A 59 -6.85 0.60 -3.83
C GLY A 59 -7.65 -0.36 -2.94
N HIS A 60 -8.85 0.05 -2.51
CA HIS A 60 -9.72 -0.78 -1.67
C HIS A 60 -10.22 -2.03 -2.38
N ARG A 61 -10.56 -1.94 -3.68
CA ARG A 61 -10.97 -3.08 -4.48
C ARG A 61 -9.82 -4.04 -4.73
N PHE A 62 -8.61 -3.52 -4.94
CA PHE A 62 -7.41 -4.36 -5.02
C PHE A 62 -7.20 -5.13 -3.70
N ALA A 63 -7.25 -4.42 -2.55
CA ALA A 63 -7.13 -5.05 -1.23
C ALA A 63 -8.19 -6.13 -1.00
N HIS A 64 -9.45 -5.84 -1.35
CA HIS A 64 -10.56 -6.79 -1.25
C HIS A 64 -10.30 -8.11 -1.99
N TYR A 65 -9.73 -8.05 -3.20
CA TYR A 65 -9.47 -9.26 -3.99
C TYR A 65 -8.29 -10.09 -3.49
N ILE A 66 -7.28 -9.46 -2.87
CA ILE A 66 -6.11 -10.17 -2.35
C ILE A 66 -6.26 -10.56 -0.87
N GLY A 67 -7.34 -10.16 -0.21
CA GLY A 67 -7.58 -10.39 1.22
C GLY A 67 -6.78 -9.47 2.13
N ALA A 68 -6.29 -8.33 1.64
CA ALA A 68 -5.59 -7.35 2.47
C ALA A 68 -6.58 -6.52 3.28
N HIS A 69 -6.16 -6.06 4.46
CA HIS A 69 -7.01 -5.22 5.31
C HIS A 69 -6.93 -3.74 4.93
N THR A 70 -7.98 -3.01 5.27
CA THR A 70 -8.11 -1.56 5.05
C THR A 70 -8.19 -0.84 6.39
N HIS A 71 -8.07 0.49 6.36
CA HIS A 71 -8.03 1.31 7.57
C HIS A 71 -9.24 2.23 7.68
N THR A 72 -9.58 2.60 8.90
CA THR A 72 -10.49 3.70 9.18
C THR A 72 -9.71 5.02 9.16
N PHE A 73 -10.40 6.11 8.82
CA PHE A 73 -9.80 7.46 8.80
C PHE A 73 -10.53 8.44 9.71
N PHE A 74 -11.84 8.28 9.90
CA PHE A 74 -12.68 9.28 10.57
C PHE A 74 -12.38 9.37 12.08
N ASP A 75 -12.25 8.21 12.71
CA ASP A 75 -11.81 8.06 14.10
C ASP A 75 -10.31 8.36 14.27
N TRP A 76 -9.48 7.92 13.32
CA TRP A 76 -8.05 8.20 13.31
C TRP A 76 -7.74 9.70 13.25
N TYR A 77 -8.51 10.47 12.48
CA TYR A 77 -8.38 11.93 12.43
C TYR A 77 -8.99 12.64 13.63
N GLY A 78 -9.87 11.96 14.38
CA GLY A 78 -10.61 12.58 15.47
C GLY A 78 -11.67 13.55 14.98
N ASP A 79 -12.20 13.35 13.77
CA ASP A 79 -13.21 14.23 13.13
C ASP A 79 -14.62 14.07 13.73
N HIS A 80 -14.74 13.53 14.95
CA HIS A 80 -16.00 13.33 15.67
C HIS A 80 -16.54 14.61 16.34
N GLN A 81 -16.02 15.80 15.98
CA GLN A 81 -16.38 17.10 16.55
C GLN A 81 -17.40 17.83 15.67
#